data_AF-A0A067PTK7-F1
#
_entry.id   AF-A0A067PTK7-F1
#
_cell.length_a   1.000
_cell.length_b   1.000
_cell.length_c   1.000
_cell.angle_alpha   90.00
_cell.angle_beta   90.00
_cell.angle_gamma   90.00
#
_symmetry.space_group_name_H-M   'P 1'
#
loop_
_entity.id
_entity.type
_entity.pdbx_description
1 polymer ?
#
loop_
_entity_poly.entity_id
_entity_poly.type
_entity_poly.pdbx_seq_one_letter_code
_entity_poly.pdbx_strand_id
1 'polypeptide(L)'
;MSNLRSHARNNRVVGARLLPGTTVIAVVFLLAKIVTAQSTNAVCLTPSLLPAGLYDNSLQQTPCKVAAVVWSPCVGSNNINNISVGESYASPTPNGCACSSVFYSLVSACALCQNGTTTTWSAWVKNCTITETTVAGYPYALPSGIAVPHWAYIDPTITDNFDVAAASTMGGTSSTDRTRLYVI
;
A
#
# COMPACT_ATOMS: atom_id res chain seq x y z
N MET A 1 -30.90 -63.88 69.58
CA MET A 1 -29.50 -63.83 70.03
C MET A 1 -28.63 -63.37 68.86
N SER A 2 -27.63 -62.51 69.16
CA SER A 2 -26.44 -62.13 68.37
C SER A 2 -26.57 -61.33 67.05
N ASN A 3 -26.72 -60.00 67.21
CA ASN A 3 -25.76 -58.92 66.85
C ASN A 3 -24.87 -58.96 65.58
N LEU A 4 -25.05 -57.91 64.76
CA LEU A 4 -24.11 -56.83 64.36
C LEU A 4 -23.11 -56.97 63.17
N ARG A 5 -23.25 -55.94 62.29
CA ARG A 5 -22.24 -55.15 61.52
C ARG A 5 -21.62 -55.81 60.28
N SER A 6 -21.24 -55.14 59.19
CA SER A 6 -21.40 -53.79 58.60
C SER A 6 -20.32 -53.71 57.51
N HIS A 7 -20.65 -53.37 56.26
CA HIS A 7 -19.85 -52.53 55.32
C HIS A 7 -20.61 -52.47 53.97
N ALA A 8 -21.32 -51.37 53.66
CA ALA A 8 -20.83 -50.17 52.97
C ALA A 8 -20.72 -50.40 51.43
N ARG A 9 -21.32 -49.65 50.50
CA ARG A 9 -22.03 -48.34 50.52
C ARG A 9 -23.09 -48.28 49.42
N ASN A 10 -24.19 -47.59 49.74
CA ASN A 10 -25.14 -46.91 48.84
C ASN A 10 -24.38 -45.96 47.88
N ASN A 11 -24.64 -45.87 46.58
CA ASN A 11 -25.85 -45.40 45.87
C ASN A 11 -25.80 -43.90 45.52
N ARG A 12 -26.47 -43.59 44.41
CA ARG A 12 -26.97 -42.29 43.94
C ARG A 12 -26.05 -41.42 43.06
N VAL A 13 -26.46 -41.43 41.80
CA VAL A 13 -26.53 -40.28 40.88
C VAL A 13 -26.99 -39.03 41.65
N VAL A 14 -26.19 -37.96 41.63
CA VAL A 14 -26.56 -36.65 42.19
C VAL A 14 -26.48 -35.61 41.08
N GLY A 15 -27.58 -34.88 40.94
CA GLY A 15 -27.83 -33.88 39.92
C GLY A 15 -26.90 -32.68 39.94
N ALA A 16 -26.92 -31.99 38.79
CA ALA A 16 -26.27 -30.73 38.53
C ALA A 16 -26.55 -29.69 39.63
N ARG A 17 -25.49 -29.11 40.18
CA ARG A 17 -25.54 -27.90 40.98
C ARG A 17 -24.90 -26.77 40.19
N LEU A 18 -25.70 -25.75 39.87
CA LEU A 18 -25.25 -24.44 39.42
C LEU A 18 -24.48 -23.77 40.55
N LEU A 19 -23.25 -23.32 40.28
CA LEU A 19 -22.49 -22.42 41.16
C LEU A 19 -22.53 -20.99 40.60
N PRO A 20 -22.62 -19.97 41.46
CA PRO A 20 -22.56 -18.57 41.08
C PRO A 20 -21.10 -18.12 40.99
N GLY A 21 -20.77 -17.31 39.98
CA GLY A 21 -19.51 -16.58 39.96
C GLY A 21 -18.74 -16.70 38.66
N THR A 22 -18.62 -15.55 38.00
CA THR A 22 -17.79 -15.27 36.83
C THR A 22 -18.26 -15.89 35.51
N THR A 23 -19.14 -15.14 34.83
CA THR A 23 -19.32 -15.22 33.38
C THR A 23 -17.97 -15.01 32.70
N VAL A 24 -17.33 -16.09 32.24
CA VAL A 24 -16.28 -15.98 31.22
C VAL A 24 -16.99 -15.63 29.92
N ILE A 25 -17.17 -14.33 29.69
CA ILE A 25 -17.54 -13.81 28.37
C ILE A 25 -16.37 -14.19 27.47
N ALA A 26 -16.57 -15.18 26.60
CA ALA A 26 -15.67 -15.45 25.50
C ALA A 26 -15.74 -14.26 24.55
N VAL A 27 -14.92 -13.25 24.81
CA VAL A 27 -14.70 -12.14 23.89
C VAL A 27 -13.94 -12.72 22.70
N VAL A 28 -14.68 -13.04 21.64
CA VAL A 28 -14.10 -13.26 20.31
C VAL A 28 -13.49 -11.92 19.91
N PHE A 29 -12.20 -11.73 20.19
CA PHE A 29 -11.43 -10.62 19.66
C PHE A 29 -11.33 -10.81 18.16
N LEU A 30 -12.30 -10.24 17.42
CA LEU A 30 -12.13 -9.94 16.01
C LEU A 30 -10.89 -9.04 15.92
N LEU A 31 -9.76 -9.59 15.45
CA LEU A 31 -8.61 -8.81 15.04
C LEU A 31 -9.01 -8.03 13.78
N ALA A 32 -9.82 -6.98 13.94
CA ALA A 32 -9.92 -5.93 12.95
C ALA A 32 -8.51 -5.35 12.85
N LYS A 33 -7.76 -5.72 11.81
CA LYS A 33 -6.50 -5.07 11.50
C LYS A 33 -6.82 -3.58 11.43
N ILE A 34 -6.28 -2.81 12.36
CA ILE A 34 -6.33 -1.36 12.31
C ILE A 34 -5.47 -0.99 11.11
N VAL A 35 -6.08 -0.95 9.93
CA VAL A 35 -5.45 -0.37 8.74
C VAL A 35 -5.37 1.11 9.08
N THR A 36 -4.18 1.58 9.42
CA THR A 36 -3.92 3.01 9.39
C THR A 36 -4.09 3.41 7.93
N ALA A 37 -5.23 4.01 7.61
CA ALA A 37 -5.42 4.64 6.32
C ALA A 37 -4.44 5.81 6.27
N GLN A 38 -3.27 5.58 5.69
CA GLN A 38 -2.40 6.67 5.30
C GLN A 38 -3.16 7.45 4.23
N SER A 39 -3.76 8.56 4.66
CA SER A 39 -4.66 9.36 3.84
C SER A 39 -3.82 10.30 2.97
N THR A 40 -3.88 10.08 1.67
CA THR A 40 -3.54 11.10 0.68
C THR A 40 -4.80 11.87 0.31
N ASN A 41 -4.70 13.15 -0.05
CA ASN A 41 -5.82 13.91 -0.59
C ASN A 41 -6.17 13.45 -2.02
N ALA A 42 -5.19 12.89 -2.73
CA ALA A 42 -5.31 12.36 -4.09
C ALA A 42 -6.14 11.07 -4.11
N VAL A 43 -7.30 11.10 -4.76
CA VAL A 43 -8.24 9.96 -4.85
C VAL A 43 -8.34 9.51 -6.29
N CYS A 44 -8.12 8.22 -6.56
CA CYS A 44 -8.44 7.66 -7.87
C CYS A 44 -9.96 7.62 -8.06
N LEU A 45 -10.46 8.29 -9.09
CA LEU A 45 -11.89 8.53 -9.28
C LEU A 45 -12.64 7.25 -9.65
N THR A 46 -12.11 6.49 -10.62
CA THR A 46 -12.66 5.19 -10.99
C THR A 46 -11.55 4.24 -11.50
N PRO A 47 -11.64 2.92 -11.23
CA PRO A 47 -10.68 1.94 -11.73
C PRO A 47 -10.59 1.87 -13.25
N SER A 48 -11.68 2.16 -13.97
CA SER A 48 -11.75 2.06 -15.43
C SER A 48 -10.91 3.11 -16.18
N LEU A 49 -10.38 4.12 -15.49
CA LEU A 49 -9.50 5.14 -16.08
C LEU A 49 -8.05 4.67 -16.21
N LEU A 50 -7.69 3.58 -15.53
CA LEU A 50 -6.41 2.91 -15.67
C LEU A 50 -6.63 1.48 -16.19
N PRO A 51 -5.68 0.92 -16.95
CA PRO A 51 -5.62 -0.53 -17.16
C PRO A 51 -5.62 -1.27 -15.81
N ALA A 52 -6.33 -2.39 -15.72
CA ALA A 52 -6.59 -3.09 -14.46
C ALA A 52 -5.33 -3.37 -13.62
N GLY A 53 -4.20 -3.69 -14.27
CA GLY A 53 -2.92 -3.97 -13.59
C GLY A 53 -2.18 -2.74 -13.05
N LEU A 54 -2.68 -1.53 -13.30
CA LEU A 54 -2.08 -0.28 -12.81
C LEU A 54 -2.88 0.36 -11.68
N TYR A 55 -4.13 -0.07 -11.47
CA TYR A 55 -5.02 0.55 -10.50
C TYR A 55 -4.62 0.26 -9.06
N ASP A 56 -4.14 -0.95 -8.78
CA ASP A 56 -3.67 -1.33 -7.47
C ASP A 56 -2.44 -2.27 -7.52
N ASN A 57 -1.70 -2.24 -6.42
CA ASN A 57 -0.53 -3.09 -6.21
C ASN A 57 -0.90 -4.38 -5.45
N SER A 58 0.10 -5.22 -5.15
CA SER A 58 -0.12 -6.48 -4.40
C SER A 58 -0.68 -6.32 -2.98
N LEU A 59 -0.74 -5.09 -2.45
CA LEU A 59 -1.31 -4.72 -1.15
C LEU A 59 -2.61 -3.92 -1.29
N GLN A 60 -3.25 -3.94 -2.47
CA GLN A 60 -4.47 -3.19 -2.79
C GLN A 60 -4.32 -1.67 -2.56
N GLN A 61 -3.17 -1.11 -2.94
CA GLN A 61 -2.89 0.32 -2.81
C GLN A 61 -2.87 0.97 -4.19
N THR A 62 -3.59 2.08 -4.32
CA THR A 62 -3.63 2.85 -5.56
C THR A 62 -2.32 3.59 -5.84
N PRO A 63 -2.04 3.94 -7.11
CA PRO A 63 -0.88 4.76 -7.46
C PRO A 63 -0.79 6.06 -6.64
N CYS A 64 -1.90 6.75 -6.40
CA CYS A 64 -1.93 7.97 -5.59
C CYS A 64 -1.49 7.72 -4.14
N LYS A 65 -1.91 6.59 -3.55
CA LYS A 65 -1.51 6.22 -2.19
C LYS A 65 -0.01 5.87 -2.13
N VAL A 66 0.46 5.06 -3.07
CA VAL A 66 1.88 4.68 -3.13
C VAL A 66 2.75 5.91 -3.37
N ALA A 67 2.39 6.77 -4.33
CA ALA A 67 3.05 8.05 -4.60
C ALA A 67 3.17 8.91 -3.33
N ALA A 68 2.07 9.08 -2.60
CA ALA A 68 2.06 9.90 -1.40
C ALA A 68 2.97 9.33 -0.30
N VAL A 69 3.02 8.00 -0.15
CA VAL A 69 3.89 7.39 0.86
C VAL A 69 5.37 7.46 0.49
N VAL A 70 5.73 7.26 -0.78
CA VAL A 70 7.12 7.45 -1.22
C VAL A 70 7.51 8.93 -1.33
N TRP A 71 6.57 9.86 -1.19
CA TRP A 71 6.89 11.28 -1.08
C TRP A 71 7.34 11.69 0.33
N SER A 72 6.81 11.02 1.36
CA SER A 72 7.03 11.39 2.76
C SER A 72 8.48 11.42 3.22
N PRO A 73 9.41 10.57 2.74
CA PRO A 73 10.82 10.68 3.14
C PRO A 73 11.45 12.03 2.79
N CYS A 74 10.93 12.75 1.78
CA CYS A 74 11.48 14.04 1.35
C CYS A 74 10.83 15.26 2.02
N VAL A 75 9.55 15.17 2.40
CA VAL A 75 8.80 16.33 2.90
C VAL A 75 8.13 16.13 4.26
N GLY A 76 8.27 14.95 4.87
CA GLY A 76 7.65 14.63 6.16
C GLY A 76 6.13 14.52 6.12
N SER A 77 5.52 14.35 4.95
CA SER A 77 4.07 14.19 4.80
C SER A 77 3.70 13.20 3.70
N ASN A 78 2.62 12.44 3.91
CA ASN A 78 2.06 11.52 2.92
C ASN A 78 0.92 12.19 2.13
N ASN A 79 1.14 13.41 1.64
CA ASN A 79 0.08 14.18 1.00
C ASN A 79 0.46 14.56 -0.43
N ILE A 80 -0.38 14.13 -1.38
CA ILE A 80 -0.44 14.65 -2.74
C ILE A 80 -1.86 15.14 -2.94
N ASN A 81 -2.04 16.31 -3.53
CA ASN A 81 -3.35 16.90 -3.77
C ASN A 81 -4.04 16.26 -4.99
N ASN A 82 -5.36 16.32 -5.05
CA ASN A 82 -6.08 16.04 -6.30
C ASN A 82 -5.71 17.09 -7.35
N ILE A 83 -5.67 16.64 -8.60
CA ILE A 83 -5.71 17.50 -9.77
C ILE A 83 -7.13 17.55 -10.35
N SER A 84 -7.40 18.58 -11.15
CA SER A 84 -8.64 18.64 -11.93
C SER A 84 -8.56 17.71 -13.14
N VAL A 85 -9.72 17.36 -13.69
CA VAL A 85 -9.80 16.61 -14.96
C VAL A 85 -9.02 17.34 -16.06
N GLY A 86 -8.22 16.60 -16.81
CA GLY A 86 -7.38 17.13 -17.90
C GLY A 86 -6.05 17.75 -17.46
N GLU A 87 -5.88 18.05 -16.17
CA GLU A 87 -4.62 18.59 -15.63
C GLU A 87 -3.55 17.50 -15.46
N SER A 88 -2.31 17.91 -15.26
CA SER A 88 -1.19 17.04 -14.89
C SER A 88 -0.56 17.51 -13.58
N TYR A 89 0.10 16.61 -12.85
CA TYR A 89 0.96 17.06 -11.76
C TYR A 89 2.12 17.90 -12.29
N ALA A 90 2.37 19.04 -11.63
CA ALA A 90 3.60 19.80 -11.81
C ALA A 90 4.74 19.13 -11.03
N SER A 91 5.96 19.19 -11.57
CA SER A 91 7.14 18.77 -10.80
C SER A 91 7.23 19.59 -9.51
N PRO A 92 7.35 18.96 -8.34
CA PRO A 92 7.64 19.66 -7.10
C PRO A 92 9.02 20.34 -7.13
N THR A 93 9.33 21.06 -6.05
CA THR A 93 10.71 21.49 -5.76
C THR A 93 11.66 20.28 -5.85
N PRO A 94 12.72 20.36 -6.67
CA PRO A 94 13.66 19.26 -6.86
C PRO A 94 14.23 18.74 -5.54
N ASN A 95 14.21 17.42 -5.41
CA ASN A 95 14.83 16.65 -4.33
C ASN A 95 14.91 15.18 -4.78
N GLY A 96 15.53 14.32 -3.97
CA GLY A 96 15.71 12.90 -4.34
C GLY A 96 14.42 12.15 -4.67
N CYS A 97 13.28 12.46 -4.02
CA CYS A 97 12.01 11.82 -4.36
C CYS A 97 11.46 12.37 -5.68
N ALA A 98 11.38 13.70 -5.81
CA ALA A 98 10.84 14.36 -7.00
C ALA A 98 11.62 13.98 -8.26
N CYS A 99 12.95 13.86 -8.14
CA CYS A 99 13.86 13.51 -9.23
C CYS A 99 14.02 12.00 -9.45
N SER A 100 13.19 11.18 -8.81
CA SER A 100 13.15 9.73 -9.05
C SER A 100 12.11 9.35 -10.10
N SER A 101 12.52 8.49 -11.03
CA SER A 101 11.63 7.89 -12.05
C SER A 101 10.48 7.09 -11.46
N VAL A 102 10.67 6.47 -10.30
CA VAL A 102 9.61 5.75 -9.58
C VAL A 102 8.53 6.71 -9.11
N PHE A 103 8.90 7.81 -8.46
CA PHE A 103 7.92 8.79 -8.02
C PHE A 103 7.18 9.39 -9.22
N TYR A 104 7.91 9.76 -10.28
CA TYR A 104 7.36 10.24 -11.55
C TYR A 104 6.31 9.28 -12.14
N SER A 105 6.62 7.97 -12.20
CA SER A 105 5.69 6.97 -12.75
C SER A 105 4.44 6.84 -11.88
N LEU A 106 4.59 6.83 -10.55
CA LEU A 106 3.48 6.73 -9.61
C LEU A 106 2.54 7.94 -9.66
N VAL A 107 3.09 9.17 -9.74
CA VAL A 107 2.26 10.39 -9.88
C VAL A 107 1.63 10.50 -11.26
N SER A 108 2.29 10.02 -12.31
CA SER A 108 1.72 9.95 -13.66
C SER A 108 0.52 9.01 -13.70
N ALA A 109 0.65 7.80 -13.15
CA ALA A 109 -0.47 6.88 -13.01
C ALA A 109 -1.58 7.45 -12.09
N CYS A 110 -1.21 8.17 -11.03
CA CYS A 110 -2.18 8.87 -10.17
C CYS A 110 -2.95 9.95 -10.94
N ALA A 111 -2.29 10.74 -11.81
CA ALA A 111 -2.96 11.71 -12.65
C ALA A 111 -3.96 11.04 -13.60
N LEU A 112 -3.55 9.96 -14.26
CA LEU A 112 -4.43 9.19 -15.15
C LEU A 112 -5.64 8.62 -14.39
N CYS A 113 -5.45 8.11 -13.16
CA CYS A 113 -6.57 7.63 -12.35
C CYS A 113 -7.52 8.73 -11.86
N GLN A 114 -7.09 9.99 -11.94
CA GLN A 114 -7.89 11.20 -11.69
C GLN A 114 -8.50 11.80 -12.96
N ASN A 115 -8.44 11.07 -14.10
CA ASN A 115 -8.85 11.57 -15.41
C ASN A 115 -8.05 12.81 -15.86
N GLY A 116 -6.79 12.89 -15.43
CA GLY A 116 -5.81 13.88 -15.83
C GLY A 116 -4.93 13.40 -16.99
N THR A 117 -3.84 14.12 -17.19
CA THR A 117 -2.80 13.85 -18.20
C THR A 117 -1.42 13.69 -17.54
N THR A 118 -0.43 13.26 -18.31
CA THR A 118 0.95 13.10 -17.82
C THR A 118 1.86 14.23 -18.33
N THR A 119 2.82 14.61 -17.52
CA THR A 119 3.94 15.46 -17.93
C THR A 119 5.05 14.57 -18.50
N THR A 120 5.78 15.02 -19.53
CA THR A 120 6.95 14.24 -20.03
C THR A 120 8.04 14.15 -18.97
N TRP A 121 8.87 13.11 -19.03
CA TRP A 121 9.97 12.94 -18.07
C TRP A 121 10.95 14.10 -18.13
N SER A 122 11.36 14.52 -19.33
CA SER A 122 12.25 15.66 -19.57
C SER A 122 11.73 16.97 -18.97
N ALA A 123 10.42 17.23 -19.08
CA ALA A 123 9.80 18.40 -18.48
C ALA A 123 9.71 18.27 -16.96
N TRP A 124 9.43 17.07 -16.45
CA TRP A 124 9.36 16.78 -15.01
C TRP A 124 10.72 17.01 -14.33
N VAL A 125 11.80 16.44 -14.87
CA VAL A 125 13.14 16.55 -14.27
C VAL A 125 13.93 17.77 -14.71
N LYS A 126 13.30 18.75 -15.39
CA LYS A 126 13.99 19.93 -15.94
C LYS A 126 14.88 20.66 -14.92
N ASN A 127 14.47 20.69 -13.65
CA ASN A 127 15.18 21.37 -12.58
C ASN A 127 15.98 20.42 -11.67
N CYS A 128 16.03 19.13 -11.99
CA CYS A 128 16.82 18.15 -11.25
C CYS A 128 18.27 18.14 -11.74
N THR A 129 19.21 17.97 -10.81
CA THR A 129 20.60 17.70 -11.18
C THR A 129 20.81 16.23 -11.54
N ILE A 130 21.86 15.94 -12.32
CA ILE A 130 22.23 14.56 -12.65
C ILE A 130 22.48 13.74 -11.38
N THR A 131 23.09 14.35 -10.37
CA THR A 131 23.42 13.69 -9.09
C THR A 131 22.21 13.38 -8.22
N GLU A 132 21.11 14.10 -8.38
CA GLU A 132 19.86 13.85 -7.64
C GLU A 132 18.89 12.94 -8.41
N THR A 133 19.10 12.79 -9.72
CA THR A 133 18.20 12.03 -10.59
C THR A 133 18.43 10.52 -10.43
N THR A 134 17.37 9.78 -10.14
CA THR A 134 17.40 8.30 -10.07
C THR A 134 16.52 7.71 -11.16
N VAL A 135 17.13 7.13 -12.20
CA VAL A 135 16.45 6.48 -13.32
C VAL A 135 16.22 4.99 -13.01
N ALA A 136 15.09 4.45 -13.46
CA ALA A 136 14.59 3.11 -13.14
C ALA A 136 14.70 2.77 -11.64
N GLY A 137 14.40 3.74 -10.76
CA GLY A 137 14.70 3.59 -9.34
C GLY A 137 14.18 4.69 -8.42
N TYR A 138 14.29 4.41 -7.12
CA TYR A 138 13.95 5.30 -6.01
C TYR A 138 15.12 5.34 -5.01
N PRO A 139 15.59 6.52 -4.56
CA PRO A 139 16.86 6.62 -3.82
C PRO A 139 16.77 6.21 -2.34
N TYR A 140 15.58 6.22 -1.74
CA TYR A 140 15.40 5.94 -0.31
C TYR A 140 14.88 4.52 -0.06
N ALA A 141 14.99 4.08 1.19
CA ALA A 141 14.30 2.86 1.63
C ALA A 141 12.78 3.06 1.56
N LEU A 142 12.06 2.00 1.16
CA LEU A 142 10.61 2.04 1.12
C LEU A 142 10.04 2.06 2.55
N PRO A 143 9.10 2.96 2.87
CA PRO A 143 8.40 2.92 4.15
C PRO A 143 7.68 1.58 4.37
N SER A 144 7.52 1.17 5.62
CA SER A 144 6.83 -0.09 5.93
C SER A 144 5.37 -0.05 5.50
N GLY A 145 4.85 -1.20 5.05
CA GLY A 145 3.46 -1.33 4.64
C GLY A 145 3.12 -0.72 3.28
N ILE A 146 4.11 -0.34 2.47
CA ILE A 146 3.93 0.00 1.05
C ILE A 146 4.53 -1.08 0.15
N ALA A 147 3.96 -1.28 -1.03
CA ALA A 147 4.58 -2.01 -2.11
C ALA A 147 4.67 -1.11 -3.35
N VAL A 148 5.84 -1.02 -3.98
CA VAL A 148 5.97 -0.29 -5.24
C VAL A 148 5.78 -1.28 -6.38
N PRO A 149 4.81 -1.07 -7.29
CA PRO A 149 4.64 -1.93 -8.45
C PRO A 149 5.90 -1.97 -9.34
N HIS A 150 6.18 -3.12 -9.93
CA HIS A 150 7.33 -3.28 -10.84
C HIS A 150 7.25 -2.32 -12.03
N TRP A 151 6.03 -2.04 -12.53
CA TRP A 151 5.85 -1.07 -13.61
C TRP A 151 6.33 0.34 -13.28
N ALA A 152 6.41 0.72 -12.00
CA ALA A 152 6.91 2.04 -11.62
C ALA A 152 8.43 2.19 -11.84
N TYR A 153 9.13 1.08 -12.09
CA TYR A 153 10.57 1.06 -12.36
C TYR A 153 10.90 1.02 -13.86
N ILE A 154 9.92 1.09 -14.76
CA ILE A 154 10.18 1.27 -16.19
C ILE A 154 10.97 2.56 -16.37
N ASP A 155 12.04 2.49 -17.17
CA ASP A 155 12.87 3.65 -17.49
C ASP A 155 12.10 4.65 -18.39
N PRO A 156 11.72 5.84 -17.88
CA PRO A 156 10.98 6.81 -18.67
C PRO A 156 11.87 7.60 -19.64
N THR A 157 13.21 7.47 -19.57
CA THR A 157 14.14 8.16 -20.49
C THR A 157 14.08 7.60 -21.91
N ILE A 158 13.56 6.39 -22.09
CA ILE A 158 13.46 5.71 -23.39
C ILE A 158 12.36 6.34 -24.26
N THR A 159 11.21 6.66 -23.68
CA THR A 159 10.03 7.20 -24.39
C THR A 159 9.71 8.64 -24.03
N ASP A 160 10.47 9.22 -23.09
CA ASP A 160 10.24 10.54 -22.47
C ASP A 160 8.86 10.66 -21.78
N ASN A 161 8.23 9.54 -21.40
CA ASN A 161 6.91 9.54 -20.80
C ASN A 161 6.68 8.32 -19.89
N PHE A 162 5.60 8.35 -19.11
CA PHE A 162 5.06 7.15 -18.48
C PHE A 162 4.45 6.24 -19.55
N ASP A 163 5.13 5.13 -19.86
CA ASP A 163 4.69 4.15 -20.84
C ASP A 163 3.60 3.23 -20.28
N VAL A 164 2.34 3.64 -20.45
CA VAL A 164 1.16 2.89 -20.01
C VAL A 164 1.09 1.50 -20.64
N ALA A 165 1.53 1.34 -21.89
CA ALA A 165 1.47 0.06 -22.59
C ALA A 165 2.47 -0.93 -21.99
N ALA A 166 3.73 -0.51 -21.83
CA ALA A 166 4.75 -1.31 -21.15
C ALA A 166 4.34 -1.63 -19.70
N ALA A 167 3.85 -0.63 -18.97
CA ALA A 167 3.38 -0.79 -17.59
C ALA A 167 2.29 -1.85 -17.48
N SER A 168 1.33 -1.84 -18.42
CA SER A 168 0.21 -2.79 -18.44
C SER A 168 0.65 -4.24 -18.64
N THR A 169 1.80 -4.49 -19.29
CA THR A 169 2.32 -5.85 -19.47
C THR A 169 2.88 -6.46 -18.18
N MET A 170 3.32 -5.63 -17.23
CA MET A 170 3.84 -6.10 -15.92
C MET A 170 2.75 -6.23 -14.84
N GLY A 171 1.69 -5.42 -14.94
CA GLY A 171 0.58 -5.43 -14.00
C GLY A 171 0.96 -5.16 -12.54
N GLY A 172 0.08 -5.52 -11.58
CA GLY A 172 0.21 -5.14 -10.17
C GLY A 172 1.29 -5.88 -9.35
N THR A 173 2.17 -6.67 -10.00
CA THR A 173 3.30 -7.30 -9.31
C THR A 173 4.18 -6.22 -8.69
N SER A 174 4.59 -6.41 -7.44
CA SER A 174 5.16 -5.32 -6.64
C SER A 174 6.26 -5.81 -5.70
N SER A 175 7.18 -4.91 -5.37
CA SER A 175 8.22 -5.15 -4.38
C SER A 175 8.02 -4.27 -3.14
N THR A 176 8.29 -4.83 -1.96
CA THR A 176 8.36 -4.10 -0.68
C THR A 176 9.79 -3.73 -0.29
N ASP A 177 10.77 -4.01 -1.16
CA ASP A 177 12.20 -3.74 -0.97
C ASP A 177 12.80 -3.15 -2.25
N ARG A 178 13.73 -2.19 -2.12
CA ARG A 178 14.50 -1.63 -3.23
C ARG A 178 15.41 -2.67 -3.88
N THR A 179 15.86 -3.68 -3.13
CA THR A 179 16.91 -4.62 -3.58
C THR A 179 16.40 -5.72 -4.51
N ARG A 180 15.09 -5.97 -4.54
CA ARG A 180 14.48 -7.08 -5.31
C ARG A 180 14.19 -6.79 -6.78
N LEU A 181 14.54 -5.59 -7.27
CA LEU A 181 14.21 -5.16 -8.64
C LEU A 181 15.32 -5.42 -9.66
N TYR A 182 16.50 -5.88 -9.20
CA TYR A 182 17.61 -6.31 -10.06
C TYR A 182 17.43 -7.71 -10.67
N VAL A 183 16.24 -8.30 -10.55
CA VAL A 183 15.97 -9.67 -11.03
C VAL A 183 14.74 -9.68 -11.94
N ILE A 184 14.76 -8.87 -12.99
CA ILE A 184 14.00 -9.13 -14.22
C ILE A 184 14.83 -8.67 -15.41
#